data_AF-A0A414DGV7-F1
#
_entry.id   AF-A0A414DGV7-F1
#
_cell.length_a   1.000
_cell.length_b   1.000
_cell.length_c   1.000
_cell.angle_alpha   90.00
_cell.angle_beta   90.00
_cell.angle_gamma   90.00
#
_symmetry.space_group_name_H-M   'P 1'
#
loop_
_entity.id
_entity.type
_entity.pdbx_description
1 polymer ?
#
loop_
_entity_poly.entity_id
_entity_poly.type
_entity_poly.pdbx_seq_one_letter_code
_entity_poly.pdbx_strand_id
1 'polypeptide(L)'
;MRKTTASKLLKAITDNLVSVTSTVVNYDETGKEPISVEKFKEDLEFYTNSGIFADTIDFTYEKIAEDKLLISIGKASCYCYDDIDVILQLSDGVDMETATKELYEDFSERLPA
;
A
#
# COMPACT_ATOMS: atom_id res chain seq x y z
N MET A 1 10.94 -6.03 -2.35
CA MET A 1 9.82 -5.06 -2.36
C MET A 1 9.94 -4.10 -3.55
N ARG A 2 8.86 -3.93 -4.31
CA ARG A 2 8.72 -2.94 -5.41
C ARG A 2 8.06 -1.67 -4.88
N LYS A 3 8.26 -0.53 -5.54
CA LYS A 3 7.67 0.75 -5.14
C LYS A 3 6.24 0.92 -5.67
N THR A 4 5.41 1.63 -4.91
CA THR A 4 4.06 2.08 -5.27
C THR A 4 3.78 3.43 -4.61
N THR A 5 2.55 3.95 -4.73
CA THR A 5 2.08 5.17 -4.08
C THR A 5 0.73 4.93 -3.41
N ALA A 6 0.31 5.83 -2.52
CA ALA A 6 -1.03 5.75 -1.91
C ALA A 6 -2.12 5.84 -2.99
N SER A 7 -1.92 6.71 -4.00
CA SER A 7 -2.81 6.87 -5.14
C SER A 7 -3.02 5.58 -5.93
N LYS A 8 -1.94 4.86 -6.24
CA LYS A 8 -2.01 3.57 -6.96
C LYS A 8 -2.64 2.47 -6.12
N LEU A 9 -2.33 2.42 -4.82
CA LEU A 9 -2.97 1.49 -3.90
C LEU A 9 -4.48 1.73 -3.82
N LEU A 10 -4.89 2.99 -3.63
CA LEU A 10 -6.31 3.35 -3.58
C LEU A 10 -7.02 2.95 -4.87
N LYS A 11 -6.42 3.27 -6.03
CA LYS A 11 -6.97 2.89 -7.33
C LYS A 11 -7.14 1.38 -7.48
N ALA A 12 -6.14 0.57 -7.11
CA ALA A 12 -6.25 -0.89 -7.18
C ALA A 12 -7.39 -1.45 -6.30
N ILE A 13 -7.66 -0.81 -5.15
CA ILE A 13 -8.77 -1.16 -4.27
C ILE A 13 -10.12 -0.73 -4.89
N THR A 14 -10.22 0.51 -5.38
CA THR A 14 -11.44 1.08 -5.96
C THR A 14 -11.83 0.39 -7.27
N ASP A 15 -10.86 0.03 -8.11
CA ASP A 15 -11.07 -0.73 -9.35
C ASP A 15 -11.36 -2.22 -9.08
N ASN A 16 -11.47 -2.61 -7.81
CA ASN A 16 -11.76 -3.98 -7.36
C ASN A 16 -10.74 -5.01 -7.90
N LEU A 17 -9.49 -4.59 -8.12
CA LEU A 17 -8.40 -5.53 -8.47
C LEU A 17 -7.97 -6.34 -7.24
N VAL A 18 -8.06 -5.70 -6.08
CA VAL A 18 -7.69 -6.27 -4.79
C VAL A 18 -8.67 -5.84 -3.69
N SER A 19 -8.73 -6.62 -2.62
CA SER A 19 -9.40 -6.26 -1.38
C SER A 19 -8.40 -6.26 -0.22
N VAL A 20 -8.57 -5.33 0.71
CA VAL A 20 -7.79 -5.31 1.96
C VAL A 20 -8.38 -6.33 2.92
N THR A 21 -7.54 -7.21 3.47
CA THR A 21 -7.96 -8.29 4.38
C THR A 21 -7.40 -8.16 5.78
N SER A 22 -6.30 -7.42 5.94
CA SER A 22 -5.67 -7.15 7.24
C SER A 22 -4.87 -5.87 7.18
N THR A 23 -4.87 -5.11 8.27
CA THR A 23 -4.02 -3.94 8.47
C THR A 23 -3.44 -3.98 9.88
N VAL A 24 -2.12 -3.84 9.98
CA VAL A 24 -1.40 -3.87 11.25
C VAL A 24 -0.43 -2.71 11.29
N VAL A 25 -0.45 -1.94 12.37
CA VAL A 25 0.61 -0.98 12.70
C VAL A 25 1.63 -1.67 13.58
N ASN A 26 2.89 -1.52 13.21
CA ASN A 26 4.05 -1.99 13.94
C ASN A 26 4.67 -0.79 14.66
N TYR A 27 4.56 -0.78 15.98
CA TYR A 27 5.23 0.19 16.85
C TYR A 27 6.53 -0.42 17.36
N ASP A 28 7.64 0.30 17.20
CA ASP A 28 8.98 -0.17 17.59
C ASP A 28 9.08 -0.58 19.07
N GLU A 29 8.37 0.12 19.96
CA GLU A 29 8.47 -0.09 21.42
C GLU A 29 7.35 -0.96 22.00
N THR A 30 6.16 -0.93 21.42
CA THR A 30 4.94 -1.51 22.03
C THR A 30 4.39 -2.72 21.27
N GLY A 31 4.99 -3.07 20.13
CA GLY A 31 4.63 -4.24 19.35
C GLY A 31 3.63 -3.94 18.24
N LYS A 32 2.69 -4.86 17.99
CA LYS A 32 1.80 -4.80 16.82
C LYS A 32 0.36 -4.56 17.23
N GLU A 33 -0.31 -3.63 16.56
CA GLU A 33 -1.73 -3.32 16.76
C GLU A 33 -2.51 -3.50 15.45
N PRO A 34 -3.56 -4.35 15.44
CA PRO A 34 -4.45 -4.44 14.30
C PRO A 34 -5.36 -3.20 14.22
N ILE A 35 -5.55 -2.67 13.00
CA ILE A 35 -6.52 -1.62 12.72
C ILE A 35 -7.64 -2.21 11.84
N SER A 36 -8.87 -1.70 11.99
CA SER A 36 -9.96 -2.14 11.13
C SER A 36 -9.69 -1.77 9.67
N VAL A 37 -10.12 -2.65 8.77
CA VAL A 37 -9.95 -2.47 7.32
C VAL A 37 -10.69 -1.22 6.83
N GLU A 38 -11.85 -0.93 7.41
CA GLU A 38 -12.67 0.24 7.09
C GLU A 38 -11.93 1.53 7.46
N LYS A 39 -11.34 1.58 8.66
CA LYS A 39 -10.59 2.74 9.13
C LYS A 39 -9.36 3.00 8.25
N PHE A 40 -8.64 1.93 7.90
CA PHE A 40 -7.51 2.04 6.97
C PHE A 40 -7.91 2.63 5.62
N LYS A 41 -9.03 2.16 5.03
CA LYS A 41 -9.52 2.67 3.75
C LYS A 41 -9.94 4.14 3.83
N GLU A 42 -10.65 4.53 4.89
CA GLU A 42 -11.02 5.95 5.13
C GLU A 42 -9.78 6.85 5.22
N ASP A 43 -8.76 6.42 5.98
CA ASP A 43 -7.52 7.18 6.13
C ASP A 43 -6.71 7.24 4.84
N LEU A 44 -6.65 6.14 4.08
CA LEU A 44 -6.00 6.08 2.78
C LEU A 44 -6.68 7.02 1.77
N GLU A 45 -8.00 7.03 1.72
CA GLU A 45 -8.79 7.94 0.88
C GLU A 45 -8.55 9.39 1.26
N PHE A 46 -8.63 9.72 2.56
CA PHE A 46 -8.34 11.07 3.05
C PHE A 46 -6.93 11.52 2.69
N TYR A 47 -5.94 10.66 2.94
CA TYR A 47 -4.53 10.92 2.65
C TYR A 47 -4.30 11.15 1.16
N THR A 48 -4.86 10.29 0.30
CA THR A 48 -4.74 10.42 -1.16
C THR A 48 -5.43 11.70 -1.67
N ASN A 49 -6.59 12.05 -1.12
CA ASN A 49 -7.34 13.25 -1.49
C ASN A 49 -6.72 14.55 -0.95
N SER A 50 -5.78 14.48 0.01
CA SER A 50 -5.06 15.65 0.53
C SER A 50 -4.13 16.30 -0.50
N GLY A 51 -3.86 15.62 -1.63
CA GLY A 51 -3.11 16.12 -2.78
C GLY A 51 -1.60 16.13 -2.57
N ILE A 52 -1.10 16.93 -1.62
CA ILE A 52 0.35 17.12 -1.42
C ILE A 52 1.03 15.85 -0.92
N PHE A 53 0.34 15.06 -0.09
CA PHE A 53 0.95 13.93 0.60
C PHE A 53 0.77 12.59 -0.12
N ALA A 54 -0.15 12.48 -1.08
CA ALA A 54 -0.55 11.21 -1.70
C ALA A 54 0.62 10.34 -2.21
N ASP A 55 1.70 10.97 -2.68
CA ASP A 55 2.87 10.29 -3.23
C ASP A 55 4.16 10.52 -2.41
N THR A 56 4.08 11.04 -1.18
CA THR A 56 5.27 11.47 -0.41
C THR A 56 5.77 10.46 0.62
N ILE A 57 4.92 9.53 1.05
CA ILE A 57 5.32 8.46 1.98
C ILE A 57 5.82 7.26 1.17
N ASP A 58 6.77 6.53 1.76
CA ASP A 58 7.28 5.30 1.19
C ASP A 58 6.21 4.19 1.24
N PHE A 59 5.69 3.82 0.08
CA PHE A 59 4.86 2.63 -0.07
C PHE A 59 5.62 1.61 -0.91
N THR A 60 5.67 0.38 -0.40
CA THR A 60 6.26 -0.73 -1.14
C THR A 60 5.34 -1.94 -1.12
N TYR A 61 5.49 -2.82 -2.09
CA TYR A 61 4.72 -4.05 -2.15
C TYR A 61 5.55 -5.27 -2.54
N GLU A 62 5.07 -6.45 -2.15
CA GLU A 62 5.61 -7.73 -2.61
C GLU A 62 4.56 -8.85 -2.57
N LYS A 63 4.78 -9.86 -3.42
CA LYS A 63 3.95 -11.06 -3.47
C LYS A 63 4.30 -11.96 -2.28
N ILE A 64 3.31 -12.30 -1.47
CA ILE A 64 3.48 -13.17 -0.29
C ILE A 64 2.76 -14.53 -0.43
N ALA A 65 1.80 -14.64 -1.33
CA ALA A 65 1.16 -15.90 -1.73
C ALA A 65 0.74 -15.82 -3.20
N GLU A 66 0.14 -16.88 -3.75
CA GLU A 66 -0.32 -16.92 -5.14
C GLU A 66 -1.27 -15.76 -5.47
N ASP A 67 -2.15 -15.44 -4.52
CA ASP A 67 -3.26 -14.51 -4.61
C ASP A 67 -3.18 -13.37 -3.57
N LYS A 68 -2.02 -13.20 -2.92
CA LYS A 68 -1.83 -12.18 -1.87
C LYS A 68 -0.60 -11.31 -2.06
N LEU A 69 -0.77 -10.05 -1.73
CA LEU A 69 0.28 -9.03 -1.70
C LEU A 69 0.39 -8.46 -0.28
N LEU A 70 1.60 -8.13 0.13
CA LEU A 70 1.87 -7.28 1.27
C LEU A 70 2.17 -5.87 0.76
N ILE A 71 1.51 -4.86 1.31
CA ILE A 71 1.96 -3.47 1.24
C ILE A 71 2.65 -3.15 2.56
N SER A 72 3.86 -2.61 2.49
CA SER A 72 4.56 -2.03 3.64
C SER A 72 4.69 -0.52 3.44
N ILE A 73 4.23 0.24 4.43
CA ILE A 73 4.14 1.70 4.42
C ILE A 73 5.08 2.26 5.48
N GLY A 74 5.94 3.20 5.10
CA GLY A 74 6.91 3.84 6.00
C GLY A 74 8.15 3.01 6.29
N LYS A 75 8.15 1.70 6.00
CA LYS A 75 9.22 0.77 6.39
C LYS A 75 10.60 1.11 5.82
N ALA A 76 10.70 1.73 4.64
CA ALA A 76 11.99 2.17 4.09
C ALA A 76 12.34 3.64 4.40
N SER A 77 11.49 4.36 5.12
CA SER A 77 11.72 5.75 5.52
C SER A 77 12.43 5.80 6.88
N CYS A 78 13.61 6.43 6.93
CA CYS A 78 14.30 6.68 8.19
C CYS A 78 13.62 7.74 9.09
N TYR A 79 12.53 8.35 8.60
CA TYR A 79 11.72 9.32 9.34
C TYR A 79 10.44 8.70 9.92
N CYS A 80 10.16 7.43 9.61
CA CYS A 80 9.04 6.69 10.17
C CYS A 80 9.54 5.80 11.31
N TYR A 81 9.11 6.10 12.53
CA TYR A 81 9.37 5.26 13.72
C TYR A 81 8.39 4.08 13.82
N ASP A 82 7.20 4.24 13.26
CA ASP A 82 6.18 3.20 13.16
C ASP A 82 5.96 2.89 11.67
N ASP A 83 5.67 1.63 11.35
CA ASP A 83 5.36 1.19 10.00
C ASP A 83 4.04 0.43 9.93
N ILE A 84 3.46 0.35 8.74
CA ILE A 84 2.15 -0.30 8.53
C ILE A 84 2.31 -1.43 7.52
N ASP A 85 1.80 -2.61 7.87
CA ASP A 85 1.68 -3.76 6.98
C ASP A 85 0.20 -3.98 6.62
N VAL A 86 -0.08 -4.05 5.32
CA VAL A 86 -1.44 -4.26 4.78
C VAL A 86 -1.44 -5.50 3.89
N ILE A 87 -2.32 -6.45 4.20
CA ILE A 87 -2.48 -7.65 3.36
C ILE A 87 -3.60 -7.42 2.37
N LEU A 88 -3.26 -7.53 1.09
CA LEU A 88 -4.20 -7.50 -0.01
C LEU A 88 -4.46 -8.92 -0.52
N GLN A 89 -5.70 -9.15 -0.92
CA GLN A 89 -6.19 -10.35 -1.59
C GLN A 89 -6.59 -9.97 -3.01
N LEU A 90 -6.12 -10.71 -4.02
CA LEU A 90 -6.62 -10.54 -5.39
C LEU A 90 -8.11 -10.85 -5.46
N SER A 91 -8.85 -10.04 -6.21
CA SER A 91 -10.26 -10.30 -6.50
C SER A 91 -10.43 -11.47 -7.47
N ASP A 92 -11.62 -12.06 -7.48
CA ASP A 92 -11.95 -13.18 -8.36
C ASP A 92 -11.68 -12.85 -9.84
N GLY A 93 -10.90 -13.70 -10.50
CA GLY A 93 -10.56 -13.56 -11.92
C GLY A 93 -9.46 -12.52 -12.22
N VAL A 94 -8.91 -11.85 -11.20
CA VAL A 94 -7.75 -10.96 -11.36
C VAL A 94 -6.47 -11.75 -11.20
N ASP A 95 -5.58 -11.67 -12.18
CA ASP A 95 -4.24 -12.24 -12.07
C ASP A 95 -3.24 -11.26 -11.40
N MET A 96 -2.15 -11.84 -10.89
CA MET A 96 -1.11 -11.08 -10.18
C MET A 96 -0.43 -10.04 -11.09
N GLU A 97 -0.31 -10.31 -12.39
CA GLU A 97 0.30 -9.38 -13.35
C GLU A 97 -0.55 -8.10 -13.47
N THR A 98 -1.86 -8.26 -13.63
CA THR A 98 -2.83 -7.16 -13.74
C THR A 98 -2.80 -6.29 -12.47
N ALA A 99 -2.87 -6.90 -11.29
CA ALA A 99 -2.83 -6.17 -10.03
C ALA A 99 -1.49 -5.44 -9.81
N THR A 100 -0.36 -6.13 -10.06
CA THR A 100 0.97 -5.52 -9.84
C THR A 100 1.33 -4.46 -10.88
N LYS A 101 0.77 -4.53 -12.09
CA LYS A 101 0.90 -3.47 -13.10
C LYS A 101 0.25 -2.16 -12.65
N GLU A 102 -0.93 -2.22 -12.02
CA GLU A 102 -1.58 -1.04 -11.46
C GLU A 102 -0.76 -0.46 -10.30
N LEU A 103 -0.28 -1.33 -9.40
CA LEU A 103 0.50 -0.95 -8.23
C LEU A 103 1.90 -0.43 -8.56
N TYR A 104 2.53 -0.85 -9.65
CA TYR A 104 3.91 -0.49 -9.95
C TYR A 104 4.08 1.02 -10.18
N GLU A 105 5.06 1.61 -9.48
CA GLU A 105 5.54 2.97 -9.69
C GLU A 105 7.03 2.95 -10.05
N ASP A 106 7.41 3.68 -11.11
CA ASP A 106 8.80 3.95 -11.46
C ASP A 106 9.12 5.43 -11.21
N PHE A 107 9.81 5.72 -10.10
CA PHE A 107 10.21 7.08 -9.77
C PHE A 107 11.31 7.65 -10.67
N SER A 108 12.01 6.81 -11.46
CA SER A 108 12.98 7.31 -12.43
C SER A 108 12.32 8.13 -13.55
N GLU A 109 11.03 7.89 -13.81
CA GLU A 109 10.24 8.64 -14.77
C GLU A 109 9.82 10.04 -14.25
N ARG A 110 9.94 10.30 -12.94
CA ARG A 110 9.52 11.57 -12.31
C ARG A 110 10.65 12.59 -12.14
N LEU A 111 11.91 12.18 -12.30
CA LEU A 111 13.03 13.11 -12.30
C LEU A 111 13.25 13.62 -13.73
N PRO A 112 13.19 14.94 -13.99
CA PRO A 112 13.65 15.45 -15.27
C PRO A 112 15.14 15.15 -15.41
N ALA A 113 15.54 14.71 -16.61
CA ALA A 113 16.94 14.55 -17.00
C ALA A 113 17.75 15.85 -16.82
#